data_AF-A0A3E4MUF1-F1
#
_entry.id   AF-A0A3E4MUF1-F1
#
_cell.length_a   1.000
_cell.length_b   1.000
_cell.length_c   1.000
_cell.angle_alpha   90.00
_cell.angle_beta   90.00
_cell.angle_gamma   90.00
#
_symmetry.space_group_name_H-M   'P 1'
#
loop_
_entity.id
_entity.type
_entity.pdbx_description
1 polymer ?
#
loop_
_entity_poly.entity_id
_entity_poly.type
_entity_poly.pdbx_seq_one_letter_code
_entity_poly.pdbx_strand_id
1 'polypeptide(L)'
;MKKNILLAFCCCSLLAFTACSDDYNDATSKHVYGENENPYLKIDTEAQISATGVLEVNGEHSYTVKLSDYAAKFEEKMGMSVDAVIDGLSTGETVFYPINTTRNQWLKTPYNKDDAGWYFNSANQPCAQDDAACRASVVLDKTNKELVFELSEGGITAGTVLALEVGFAKNGPDYDDYVRFTLNASVTDPTVAVATVALPNTNYTSDDILLTSIEENIAAVFEMTLDEFITAFDEGTIKFYAADPTTGVWDTESAYTGEAPAGYWFDEAGKVCAYPGVVCANFKPDSDDVSKSCVKLCCMPETAVGKQYNCSFGFIDTTDATKFFRFVVTCNITE
;
A
#
# COMPACT_ATOMS: atom_id res chain seq x y z
N MET A 1 -45.63 11.14 -57.91
CA MET A 1 -45.48 11.31 -56.46
C MET A 1 -44.04 11.15 -55.92
N LYS A 2 -43.16 10.34 -56.53
CA LYS A 2 -41.78 10.15 -56.02
C LYS A 2 -40.80 11.34 -56.19
N LYS A 3 -41.01 12.23 -57.17
CA LYS A 3 -40.14 13.40 -57.40
C LYS A 3 -40.37 14.58 -56.43
N ASN A 4 -41.53 14.64 -55.77
CA ASN A 4 -41.87 15.76 -54.88
C ASN A 4 -41.47 15.51 -53.41
N ILE A 5 -41.21 14.24 -53.05
CA ILE A 5 -40.78 13.86 -51.70
C ILE A 5 -39.29 14.21 -51.48
N LEU A 6 -38.44 14.06 -52.50
CA LEU A 6 -37.02 14.41 -52.38
C LEU A 6 -36.81 15.92 -52.21
N LEU A 7 -37.62 16.74 -52.91
CA LEU A 7 -37.54 18.20 -52.78
C LEU A 7 -38.02 18.67 -51.41
N ALA A 8 -39.08 18.05 -50.87
CA ALA A 8 -39.56 18.34 -49.51
C ALA A 8 -38.54 17.92 -48.44
N PHE A 9 -37.85 16.79 -48.61
CA PHE A 9 -36.81 16.33 -47.68
C PHE A 9 -35.56 17.23 -47.73
N CYS A 10 -35.14 17.69 -48.92
CA CYS A 10 -34.07 18.67 -49.06
C CYS A 10 -34.42 20.04 -48.46
N CYS A 11 -35.67 20.49 -48.57
CA CYS A 11 -36.12 21.73 -47.93
C CYS A 11 -36.26 21.59 -46.40
N CYS A 12 -36.63 20.42 -45.88
CA CYS A 12 -36.64 20.15 -44.43
C CYS A 12 -35.23 20.01 -43.84
N SER A 13 -34.26 19.47 -44.58
CA SER A 13 -32.85 19.44 -44.15
C SER A 13 -32.18 20.83 -44.15
N LEU A 14 -32.69 21.77 -44.94
CA LEU A 14 -32.23 23.18 -44.92
C LEU A 14 -32.85 24.01 -43.79
N LEU A 15 -33.92 23.52 -43.15
CA LEU A 15 -34.55 24.15 -41.99
C LEU A 15 -34.09 23.56 -40.64
N ALA A 16 -33.34 22.44 -40.65
CA ALA A 16 -32.84 21.78 -39.45
C ALA A 16 -31.42 22.20 -39.05
N PHE A 17 -30.77 23.07 -39.82
CA PHE A 17 -29.51 23.72 -39.46
C PHE A 17 -29.75 25.21 -39.18
N THR A 18 -30.70 25.52 -38.31
CA THR A 18 -30.62 26.79 -37.58
C THR A 18 -29.36 26.71 -36.72
N ALA A 19 -28.29 27.24 -37.29
CA ALA A 19 -27.06 27.70 -36.68
C ALA A 19 -26.92 27.36 -35.19
N CYS A 20 -25.95 26.50 -34.86
CA CYS A 20 -25.10 26.84 -33.74
C CYS A 20 -24.62 28.27 -34.02
N SER A 21 -24.96 29.20 -33.14
CA SER A 21 -24.47 30.56 -33.25
C SER A 21 -22.95 30.52 -33.35
N ASP A 22 -22.39 31.06 -34.42
CA ASP A 22 -20.94 31.31 -34.54
C ASP A 22 -20.53 32.55 -33.72
N ASP A 23 -21.47 33.17 -32.99
CA ASP A 23 -21.16 34.23 -32.05
C ASP A 23 -20.50 33.60 -30.81
N TYR A 24 -19.20 33.87 -30.63
CA TYR A 24 -18.45 33.46 -29.45
C TYR A 24 -19.11 33.94 -28.13
N ASN A 25 -19.93 35.00 -28.18
CA ASN A 25 -20.70 35.46 -27.04
C ASN A 25 -21.95 34.60 -26.73
N ASP A 26 -22.35 33.68 -27.60
CA ASP A 26 -23.46 32.76 -27.28
C ASP A 26 -23.03 31.68 -26.27
N ALA A 27 -21.71 31.51 -26.08
CA ALA A 27 -21.10 30.70 -25.02
C ALA A 27 -20.76 31.53 -23.75
N THR A 28 -21.57 32.54 -23.40
CA THR A 28 -21.35 33.38 -22.19
C THR A 28 -21.61 32.66 -20.87
N SER A 29 -22.29 31.51 -20.87
CA SER A 29 -22.54 30.72 -19.66
C SER A 29 -21.71 29.44 -19.67
N LYS A 30 -21.09 29.11 -18.53
CA LYS A 30 -20.42 27.81 -18.36
C LYS A 30 -21.41 26.66 -18.60
N HIS A 31 -20.89 25.56 -19.14
CA HIS A 31 -21.64 24.31 -19.30
C HIS A 31 -22.19 23.86 -17.96
N VAL A 32 -23.43 23.37 -17.95
CA VAL A 32 -24.08 22.83 -16.76
C VAL A 32 -24.18 21.33 -16.96
N TYR A 33 -23.40 20.57 -16.20
CA TYR A 33 -23.38 19.12 -16.31
C TYR A 33 -24.71 18.50 -15.87
N GLY A 34 -25.20 17.55 -16.66
CA GLY A 34 -26.41 16.79 -16.34
C GLY A 34 -26.24 15.86 -15.14
N GLU A 35 -27.34 15.22 -14.71
CA GLU A 35 -27.33 14.25 -13.61
C GLU A 35 -26.33 13.10 -13.84
N ASN A 36 -26.32 12.57 -15.07
CA ASN A 36 -25.49 11.44 -15.51
C ASN A 36 -24.19 11.84 -16.22
N GLU A 37 -23.83 13.13 -16.16
CA GLU A 37 -22.63 13.65 -16.80
C GLU A 37 -21.59 13.98 -15.73
N ASN A 38 -20.37 13.48 -15.93
CA ASN A 38 -19.25 13.72 -15.03
C ASN A 38 -18.64 15.10 -15.29
N PRO A 39 -18.62 16.01 -14.29
CA PRO A 39 -17.98 17.31 -14.43
C PRO A 39 -16.49 17.20 -14.67
N TYR A 40 -15.98 18.02 -15.58
CA TYR A 40 -14.53 18.16 -15.77
C TYR A 40 -13.89 18.76 -14.52
N LEU A 41 -12.80 18.16 -14.06
CA LEU A 41 -11.97 18.70 -12.98
C LEU A 41 -10.97 19.71 -13.55
N LYS A 42 -11.21 20.99 -13.27
CA LYS A 42 -10.20 22.02 -13.49
C LYS A 42 -9.13 21.93 -12.41
N ILE A 43 -7.93 21.46 -12.77
CA ILE A 43 -6.84 21.25 -11.81
C ILE A 43 -6.46 22.57 -11.11
N ASP A 44 -6.56 22.57 -9.78
CA ASP A 44 -5.98 23.53 -8.85
C ASP A 44 -5.11 22.74 -7.87
N THR A 45 -3.79 22.90 -7.96
CA THR A 45 -2.83 22.24 -7.07
C THR A 45 -2.93 22.74 -5.64
N GLU A 46 -3.38 23.97 -5.42
CA GLU A 46 -3.51 24.54 -4.08
C GLU A 46 -4.74 24.00 -3.35
N ALA A 47 -5.73 23.47 -4.07
CA ALA A 47 -6.92 22.80 -3.54
C ALA A 47 -6.68 21.31 -3.19
N GLN A 48 -5.49 20.79 -3.48
CA GLN A 48 -5.12 19.40 -3.18
C GLN A 48 -4.53 19.26 -1.78
N ILE A 49 -4.97 18.21 -1.09
CA ILE A 49 -4.43 17.72 0.17
C ILE A 49 -3.91 16.31 -0.08
N SER A 50 -2.69 16.03 0.37
CA SER A 50 -2.14 14.68 0.35
C SER A 50 -2.06 14.14 1.78
N ALA A 51 -2.62 12.95 2.00
CA ALA A 51 -2.46 12.20 3.23
C ALA A 51 -1.89 10.82 2.90
N THR A 52 -1.04 10.30 3.77
CA THR A 52 -0.39 9.00 3.58
C THR A 52 -0.55 8.17 4.84
N GLY A 53 -1.06 6.94 4.68
CA GLY A 53 -1.01 5.90 5.71
C GLY A 53 0.04 4.85 5.37
N VAL A 54 0.86 4.49 6.35
CA VAL A 54 1.70 3.29 6.27
C VAL A 54 0.89 2.17 6.88
N LEU A 55 0.59 1.15 6.08
CA LEU A 55 -0.27 0.03 6.46
C LEU A 55 0.55 -1.26 6.36
N GLU A 56 0.14 -2.29 7.09
CA GLU A 56 0.94 -3.52 7.20
C GLU A 56 0.09 -4.76 6.92
N VAL A 57 0.68 -5.79 6.31
CA VAL A 57 -0.02 -7.05 6.03
C VAL A 57 -0.65 -7.64 7.30
N ASN A 58 0.07 -7.61 8.42
CA ASN A 58 -0.37 -8.18 9.70
C ASN A 58 -0.70 -7.12 10.76
N GLY A 59 -0.73 -5.83 10.40
CA GLY A 59 -0.92 -4.72 11.33
C GLY A 59 -2.16 -3.88 10.98
N GLU A 60 -2.03 -2.55 11.03
CA GLU A 60 -3.14 -1.66 10.70
C GLU A 60 -3.49 -1.74 9.20
N HIS A 61 -4.79 -1.85 8.91
CA HIS A 61 -5.34 -1.90 7.54
C HIS A 61 -6.12 -0.65 7.17
N SER A 62 -6.16 0.35 8.06
CA SER A 62 -6.94 1.57 7.88
C SER A 62 -6.26 2.76 8.51
N TYR A 63 -6.52 3.95 7.98
CA TYR A 63 -6.16 5.21 8.64
C TYR A 63 -7.26 6.25 8.40
N THR A 64 -7.31 7.27 9.26
CA THR A 64 -8.30 8.35 9.15
C THR A 64 -7.66 9.70 8.91
N VAL A 65 -8.39 10.57 8.20
CA VAL A 65 -8.01 11.96 7.93
C VAL A 65 -9.10 12.86 8.47
N LYS A 66 -8.77 13.68 9.47
CA LYS A 66 -9.71 14.64 10.05
C LYS A 66 -9.85 15.84 9.14
N LEU A 67 -11.08 16.15 8.72
CA LEU A 67 -11.34 17.29 7.84
C LEU A 67 -11.03 18.62 8.54
N SER A 68 -11.16 18.68 9.88
CA SER A 68 -10.84 19.86 10.68
C SER A 68 -9.38 20.32 10.57
N ASP A 69 -8.46 19.38 10.33
CA ASP A 69 -7.03 19.69 10.20
C ASP A 69 -6.75 20.54 8.94
N TYR A 70 -7.71 20.55 8.00
CA TYR A 70 -7.67 21.30 6.76
C TYR A 70 -8.76 22.38 6.69
N ALA A 71 -9.34 22.79 7.81
CA ALA A 71 -10.44 23.77 7.84
C ALA A 71 -10.11 25.07 7.09
N ALA A 72 -8.87 25.58 7.21
CA ALA A 72 -8.43 26.76 6.47
C ALA A 72 -8.50 26.57 4.94
N LYS A 73 -8.26 25.35 4.46
CA LYS A 73 -8.33 25.02 3.02
C LYS A 73 -9.76 25.02 2.52
N PHE A 74 -10.70 24.48 3.30
CA PHE A 74 -12.13 24.55 3.00
C PHE A 74 -12.61 26.01 2.95
N GLU A 75 -12.23 26.84 3.91
CA GLU A 75 -12.59 28.27 3.90
C GLU A 75 -11.97 29.01 2.71
N GLU A 76 -10.72 28.73 2.36
CA GLU A 76 -10.03 29.38 1.25
C GLU A 76 -10.61 28.98 -0.12
N LYS A 77 -10.80 27.68 -0.35
CA LYS A 77 -11.12 27.12 -1.67
C LYS A 77 -12.60 26.92 -1.91
N MET A 78 -13.38 26.75 -0.85
CA MET A 78 -14.82 26.64 -0.92
C MET A 78 -15.52 27.82 -0.26
N GLY A 79 -14.87 28.68 0.53
CA GLY A 79 -15.58 29.75 1.26
C GLY A 79 -16.61 29.20 2.24
N MET A 80 -16.36 28.00 2.78
CA MET A 80 -17.26 27.28 3.67
C MET A 80 -16.44 26.63 4.79
N SER A 81 -17.00 26.58 5.98
CA SER A 81 -16.45 25.77 7.07
C SER A 81 -16.66 24.29 6.77
N VAL A 82 -15.88 23.41 7.41
CA VAL A 82 -16.06 21.95 7.33
C VAL A 82 -17.51 21.57 7.69
N ASP A 83 -18.08 22.20 8.72
CA ASP A 83 -19.45 21.93 9.17
C ASP A 83 -20.47 22.30 8.10
N ALA A 84 -20.33 23.48 7.49
CA ALA A 84 -21.19 23.90 6.40
C ALA A 84 -21.06 22.98 5.17
N VAL A 85 -19.85 22.47 4.90
CA VAL A 85 -19.65 21.50 3.81
C VAL A 85 -20.35 20.19 4.08
N ILE A 86 -20.27 19.66 5.31
CA ILE A 86 -20.95 18.40 5.68
C ILE A 86 -22.46 18.56 5.72
N ASP A 87 -22.98 19.65 6.31
CA ASP A 87 -24.40 19.96 6.33
C ASP A 87 -24.96 20.16 4.91
N GLY A 88 -24.17 20.81 4.05
CA GLY A 88 -24.47 21.04 2.64
C GLY A 88 -24.71 19.77 1.82
N LEU A 89 -24.18 18.61 2.25
CA LEU A 89 -24.41 17.33 1.57
C LEU A 89 -25.88 16.91 1.67
N SER A 90 -26.55 17.26 2.78
CA SER A 90 -27.95 16.90 3.01
C SER A 90 -28.91 17.84 2.28
N THR A 91 -28.51 19.09 2.07
CA THR A 91 -29.30 20.10 1.33
C THR A 91 -29.03 20.07 -0.17
N GLY A 92 -27.92 19.45 -0.59
CA GLY A 92 -27.44 19.44 -1.97
C GLY A 92 -26.66 20.71 -2.34
N GLU A 93 -26.28 21.55 -1.38
CA GLU A 93 -25.39 22.71 -1.60
C GLU A 93 -23.94 22.30 -1.84
N THR A 94 -23.52 21.14 -1.32
CA THR A 94 -22.22 20.53 -1.57
C THR A 94 -22.37 19.11 -2.07
N VAL A 95 -21.31 18.62 -2.72
CA VAL A 95 -21.21 17.25 -3.19
C VAL A 95 -19.89 16.63 -2.74
N PHE A 96 -19.90 15.31 -2.57
CA PHE A 96 -18.72 14.50 -2.28
C PHE A 96 -18.65 13.39 -3.34
N TYR A 97 -17.52 13.28 -4.05
CA TYR A 97 -17.36 12.31 -5.14
C TYR A 97 -15.91 11.82 -5.27
N PRO A 98 -15.70 10.63 -5.86
CA PRO A 98 -14.40 10.20 -6.34
C PRO A 98 -13.94 11.06 -7.52
N ILE A 99 -12.64 11.13 -7.70
CA ILE A 99 -12.01 11.88 -8.78
C ILE A 99 -11.15 10.92 -9.61
N ASN A 100 -11.33 10.95 -10.92
CA ASN A 100 -10.41 10.30 -11.86
C ASN A 100 -9.46 11.36 -12.41
N THR A 101 -8.25 11.43 -11.84
CA THR A 101 -7.20 12.38 -12.26
C THR A 101 -6.63 12.05 -13.63
N THR A 102 -6.60 10.79 -14.06
CA THR A 102 -6.16 10.43 -15.42
C THR A 102 -7.07 11.03 -16.50
N ARG A 103 -8.35 11.18 -16.20
CA ARG A 103 -9.36 11.75 -17.11
C ARG A 103 -9.77 13.17 -16.72
N ASN A 104 -9.17 13.75 -15.68
CA ASN A 104 -9.53 15.04 -15.09
C ASN A 104 -11.04 15.20 -14.94
N GLN A 105 -11.69 14.29 -14.22
CA GLN A 105 -13.14 14.34 -14.03
C GLN A 105 -13.56 13.94 -12.62
N TRP A 106 -14.61 14.57 -12.13
CA TRP A 106 -15.40 14.12 -11.00
C TRP A 106 -16.26 12.93 -11.42
N LEU A 107 -16.31 11.88 -10.61
CA LEU A 107 -17.12 10.70 -10.89
C LEU A 107 -18.42 10.77 -10.08
N LYS A 108 -19.56 11.07 -10.72
CA LYS A 108 -20.88 11.07 -10.05
C LYS A 108 -21.41 9.64 -9.79
N THR A 109 -20.51 8.73 -9.44
CA THR A 109 -20.83 7.34 -9.16
C THR A 109 -21.62 7.28 -7.84
N PRO A 110 -22.77 6.61 -7.79
CA PRO A 110 -23.50 6.41 -6.54
C PRO A 110 -22.61 5.74 -5.48
N TYR A 111 -22.84 6.06 -4.20
CA TYR A 111 -22.15 5.37 -3.10
C TYR A 111 -22.35 3.86 -3.21
N ASN A 112 -21.28 3.10 -3.00
CA ASN A 112 -21.32 1.63 -3.00
C ASN A 112 -20.63 0.99 -1.79
N LYS A 113 -20.21 1.81 -0.83
CA LYS A 113 -19.87 1.42 0.54
C LYS A 113 -20.57 2.36 1.51
N ASP A 114 -21.32 1.78 2.44
CA ASP A 114 -22.10 2.50 3.47
C ASP A 114 -22.95 3.64 2.87
N ASP A 115 -23.18 4.71 3.65
CA ASP A 115 -24.02 5.85 3.25
C ASP A 115 -23.25 7.00 2.58
N ALA A 116 -21.91 6.89 2.47
CA ALA A 116 -21.05 7.94 1.95
C ALA A 116 -19.64 7.46 1.55
N GLY A 117 -19.55 6.36 0.79
CA GLY A 117 -18.24 5.83 0.39
C GLY A 117 -18.24 4.98 -0.87
N TRP A 118 -17.02 4.63 -1.29
CA TRP A 118 -16.78 3.75 -2.43
C TRP A 118 -15.67 2.74 -2.16
N TYR A 119 -15.80 1.56 -2.77
CA TYR A 119 -14.69 0.63 -3.00
C TYR A 119 -13.90 1.03 -4.24
N PHE A 120 -12.59 0.83 -4.20
CA PHE A 120 -11.67 1.21 -5.27
C PHE A 120 -10.74 0.05 -5.66
N ASN A 121 -10.41 0.02 -6.95
CA ASN A 121 -9.29 -0.77 -7.45
C ASN A 121 -7.97 0.03 -7.43
N SER A 122 -6.87 -0.62 -7.80
CA SER A 122 -5.54 0.02 -7.86
C SER A 122 -5.39 1.13 -8.90
N ALA A 123 -6.35 1.26 -9.83
CA ALA A 123 -6.39 2.34 -10.83
C ALA A 123 -7.24 3.54 -10.37
N ASN A 124 -7.53 3.65 -9.07
CA ASN A 124 -8.35 4.71 -8.49
C ASN A 124 -9.73 4.82 -9.20
N GLN A 125 -10.31 3.68 -9.57
CA GLN A 125 -11.68 3.62 -10.09
C GLN A 125 -12.59 2.96 -9.06
N PRO A 126 -13.80 3.52 -8.84
CA PRO A 126 -14.83 2.83 -8.10
C PRO A 126 -15.10 1.45 -8.70
N CYS A 127 -15.15 0.42 -7.85
CA CYS A 127 -15.42 -0.96 -8.23
C CYS A 127 -16.45 -1.59 -7.28
N ALA A 128 -16.93 -2.79 -7.59
CA ALA A 128 -17.75 -3.55 -6.66
C ALA A 128 -16.88 -4.14 -5.52
N GLN A 129 -17.48 -4.43 -4.37
CA GLN A 129 -16.78 -5.02 -3.22
C GLN A 129 -16.18 -6.39 -3.56
N ASP A 130 -16.92 -7.20 -4.32
CA ASP A 130 -16.56 -8.56 -4.72
C ASP A 130 -15.73 -8.62 -6.01
N ASP A 131 -15.34 -7.47 -6.55
CA ASP A 131 -14.42 -7.41 -7.69
C ASP A 131 -13.03 -7.90 -7.25
N ALA A 132 -12.46 -8.86 -7.99
CA ALA A 132 -11.11 -9.38 -7.73
C ALA A 132 -10.02 -8.29 -7.82
N ALA A 133 -10.31 -7.16 -8.47
CA ALA A 133 -9.43 -5.98 -8.53
C ALA A 133 -9.66 -4.98 -7.39
N CYS A 134 -10.65 -5.17 -6.51
CA CYS A 134 -10.88 -4.32 -5.35
C CYS A 134 -9.68 -4.37 -4.40
N ARG A 135 -9.18 -3.21 -3.97
CA ARG A 135 -7.99 -3.09 -3.09
C ARG A 135 -8.24 -2.29 -1.83
N ALA A 136 -9.16 -1.33 -1.85
CA ALA A 136 -9.41 -0.47 -0.70
C ALA A 136 -10.78 0.18 -0.80
N SER A 137 -11.12 0.96 0.20
CA SER A 137 -12.30 1.80 0.23
C SER A 137 -12.03 3.12 0.92
N VAL A 138 -12.86 4.11 0.58
CA VAL A 138 -12.87 5.42 1.24
C VAL A 138 -14.29 5.74 1.64
N VAL A 139 -14.51 6.03 2.92
CA VAL A 139 -15.82 6.41 3.49
C VAL A 139 -15.69 7.76 4.17
N LEU A 140 -16.66 8.63 3.93
CA LEU A 140 -16.84 9.84 4.71
C LEU A 140 -17.68 9.55 5.96
N ASP A 141 -17.03 9.58 7.12
CA ASP A 141 -17.73 9.65 8.40
C ASP A 141 -18.22 11.08 8.62
N LYS A 142 -19.51 11.31 8.35
CA LYS A 142 -20.15 12.63 8.50
C LYS A 142 -20.26 13.07 9.96
N THR A 143 -20.31 12.13 10.91
CA THR A 143 -20.47 12.44 12.34
C THR A 143 -19.15 12.92 12.92
N ASN A 144 -18.07 12.18 12.68
CA ASN A 144 -16.74 12.54 13.17
C ASN A 144 -16.00 13.51 12.24
N LYS A 145 -16.52 13.72 11.02
CA LYS A 145 -15.95 14.59 9.97
C LYS A 145 -14.58 14.09 9.55
N GLU A 146 -14.51 12.81 9.22
CA GLU A 146 -13.29 12.10 8.86
C GLU A 146 -13.45 11.39 7.51
N LEU A 147 -12.36 11.33 6.74
CA LEU A 147 -12.23 10.36 5.66
C LEU A 147 -11.54 9.12 6.21
N VAL A 148 -12.21 7.98 6.13
CA VAL A 148 -11.70 6.68 6.55
C VAL A 148 -11.22 5.94 5.31
N PHE A 149 -9.92 5.70 5.24
CA PHE A 149 -9.32 4.81 4.25
C PHE A 149 -9.18 3.42 4.87
N GLU A 150 -9.58 2.37 4.15
CA GLU A 150 -9.50 0.99 4.62
C GLU A 150 -9.12 0.06 3.46
N LEU A 151 -8.12 -0.81 3.65
CA LEU A 151 -7.77 -1.86 2.69
C LEU A 151 -8.87 -2.91 2.62
N SER A 152 -9.14 -3.41 1.42
CA SER A 152 -9.90 -4.66 1.26
C SER A 152 -8.96 -5.86 1.38
N GLU A 153 -9.51 -7.06 1.52
CA GLU A 153 -8.72 -8.30 1.58
C GLU A 153 -7.72 -8.42 0.42
N GLY A 154 -8.12 -8.03 -0.79
CA GLY A 154 -7.23 -8.03 -1.96
C GLY A 154 -6.15 -6.95 -1.95
N GLY A 155 -6.26 -5.94 -1.10
CA GLY A 155 -5.26 -4.88 -0.91
C GLY A 155 -4.27 -5.15 0.23
N ILE A 156 -4.57 -6.08 1.13
CA ILE A 156 -3.67 -6.51 2.21
C ILE A 156 -2.61 -7.44 1.61
N THR A 157 -1.70 -6.85 0.84
CA THR A 157 -0.62 -7.57 0.16
C THR A 157 0.62 -6.68 0.13
N ALA A 158 1.74 -7.21 0.63
CA ALA A 158 3.02 -6.50 0.68
C ALA A 158 3.40 -5.92 -0.70
N GLY A 159 3.88 -4.68 -0.72
CA GLY A 159 4.23 -3.96 -1.94
C GLY A 159 3.02 -3.32 -2.66
N THR A 160 1.80 -3.46 -2.13
CA THR A 160 0.64 -2.73 -2.65
C THR A 160 0.84 -1.23 -2.42
N VAL A 161 0.68 -0.44 -3.49
CA VAL A 161 0.70 1.03 -3.44
C VAL A 161 -0.59 1.54 -4.05
N LEU A 162 -1.27 2.43 -3.32
CA LEU A 162 -2.54 3.02 -3.72
C LEU A 162 -2.46 4.54 -3.60
N ALA A 163 -3.13 5.23 -4.52
CA ALA A 163 -3.35 6.67 -4.47
C ALA A 163 -4.80 6.91 -4.90
N LEU A 164 -5.70 7.02 -3.91
CA LEU A 164 -7.13 7.19 -4.13
C LEU A 164 -7.51 8.66 -4.04
N GLU A 165 -8.40 9.10 -4.91
CA GLU A 165 -8.76 10.51 -5.03
C GLU A 165 -10.25 10.72 -4.78
N VAL A 166 -10.57 11.52 -3.78
CA VAL A 166 -11.94 11.95 -3.45
C VAL A 166 -11.94 13.45 -3.18
N GLY A 167 -13.09 14.10 -3.28
CA GLY A 167 -13.16 15.53 -2.98
C GLY A 167 -14.55 16.04 -2.68
N PHE A 168 -14.58 17.25 -2.14
CA PHE A 168 -15.77 18.04 -1.87
C PHE A 168 -15.81 19.22 -2.82
N ALA A 169 -16.98 19.54 -3.36
CA ALA A 169 -17.18 20.73 -4.15
C ALA A 169 -18.51 21.40 -3.79
N LYS A 170 -18.60 22.71 -4.02
CA LYS A 170 -19.91 23.37 -4.07
C LYS A 170 -20.69 22.79 -5.24
N ASN A 171 -21.94 22.42 -4.98
CA ASN A 171 -22.80 21.92 -6.02
C ASN A 171 -23.19 23.09 -6.93
N GLY A 172 -22.71 23.03 -8.15
CA GLY A 172 -22.83 24.11 -9.12
C GLY A 172 -22.57 23.61 -10.52
N PRO A 173 -22.49 24.50 -11.51
CA PRO A 173 -22.37 24.12 -12.90
C PRO A 173 -21.03 23.46 -13.25
N ASP A 174 -19.96 23.67 -12.47
CA ASP A 174 -18.59 23.29 -12.85
C ASP A 174 -17.76 22.59 -11.77
N TYR A 175 -18.16 22.69 -10.50
CA TYR A 175 -17.41 22.20 -9.34
C TYR A 175 -16.02 22.85 -9.22
N ASP A 176 -15.88 24.12 -9.62
CA ASP A 176 -14.60 24.85 -9.57
C ASP A 176 -14.20 25.29 -8.14
N ASP A 177 -15.16 25.40 -7.22
CA ASP A 177 -14.91 25.69 -5.80
C ASP A 177 -14.87 24.36 -5.02
N TYR A 178 -13.67 23.82 -4.81
CA TYR A 178 -13.50 22.48 -4.27
C TYR A 178 -12.25 22.31 -3.41
N VAL A 179 -12.24 21.20 -2.65
CA VAL A 179 -11.05 20.64 -2.00
C VAL A 179 -10.97 19.17 -2.39
N ARG A 180 -9.77 18.68 -2.74
CA ARG A 180 -9.54 17.27 -3.09
C ARG A 180 -8.47 16.63 -2.20
N PHE A 181 -8.63 15.34 -1.95
CA PHE A 181 -7.75 14.52 -1.15
C PHE A 181 -7.13 13.42 -2.01
N THR A 182 -5.81 13.39 -2.07
CA THR A 182 -5.02 12.24 -2.50
C THR A 182 -4.68 11.41 -1.27
N LEU A 183 -5.36 10.28 -1.12
CA LEU A 183 -5.18 9.32 -0.03
C LEU A 183 -4.21 8.23 -0.49
N ASN A 184 -2.98 8.29 -0.01
CA ASN A 184 -1.92 7.36 -0.35
C ASN A 184 -1.81 6.26 0.70
N ALA A 185 -1.63 5.02 0.25
CA ALA A 185 -1.31 3.90 1.11
C ALA A 185 -0.19 3.07 0.50
N SER A 186 0.76 2.64 1.34
CA SER A 186 1.75 1.61 1.01
C SER A 186 1.64 0.49 2.02
N VAL A 187 1.52 -0.75 1.54
CA VAL A 187 1.41 -1.93 2.39
C VAL A 187 2.77 -2.59 2.52
N THR A 188 3.32 -2.58 3.73
CA THR A 188 4.59 -3.24 4.07
C THR A 188 4.32 -4.57 4.77
N ASP A 189 5.32 -5.44 4.79
CA ASP A 189 5.32 -6.63 5.63
C ASP A 189 6.50 -6.54 6.59
N PRO A 190 6.29 -6.14 7.85
CA PRO A 190 7.37 -6.01 8.81
C PRO A 190 7.93 -7.37 9.22
N THR A 191 7.27 -8.49 8.90
CA THR A 191 7.69 -9.84 9.29
C THR A 191 8.72 -10.46 8.35
N VAL A 192 9.04 -9.83 7.21
CA VAL A 192 9.96 -10.39 6.21
C VAL A 192 10.96 -9.35 5.71
N ALA A 193 12.24 -9.70 5.69
CA ALA A 193 13.27 -9.00 4.94
C ALA A 193 13.94 -9.89 3.90
N VAL A 194 14.22 -9.32 2.73
CA VAL A 194 14.97 -9.99 1.66
C VAL A 194 16.38 -9.43 1.66
N ALA A 195 17.38 -10.31 1.74
CA ALA A 195 18.79 -9.95 1.70
C ALA A 195 19.52 -10.68 0.58
N THR A 196 20.59 -10.07 0.09
CA THR A 196 21.53 -10.69 -0.83
C THR A 196 22.93 -10.52 -0.29
N VAL A 197 23.64 -11.62 -0.13
CA VAL A 197 25.00 -11.65 0.45
C VAL A 197 26.00 -12.24 -0.52
N ALA A 198 27.26 -11.82 -0.38
CA ALA A 198 28.38 -12.40 -1.11
C ALA A 198 29.20 -13.25 -0.13
N LEU A 199 29.26 -14.55 -0.38
CA LEU A 199 29.94 -15.51 0.51
C LEU A 199 31.23 -15.99 -0.17
N PRO A 200 32.41 -15.60 0.33
CA PRO A 200 33.68 -16.13 -0.16
C PRO A 200 33.78 -17.62 0.13
N ASN A 201 34.24 -18.41 -0.84
CA ASN A 201 34.37 -19.86 -0.71
C ASN A 201 35.65 -20.32 0.04
N THR A 202 36.22 -19.44 0.86
CA THR A 202 37.48 -19.65 1.57
C THR A 202 37.31 -19.57 3.09
N ASN A 203 37.92 -20.53 3.81
CA ASN A 203 38.08 -20.54 5.28
C ASN A 203 36.85 -20.11 6.11
N TYR A 204 35.63 -20.44 5.67
CA TYR A 204 34.38 -20.02 6.32
C TYR A 204 34.30 -18.50 6.58
N THR A 205 34.86 -17.68 5.68
CA THR A 205 34.70 -16.24 5.72
C THR A 205 33.22 -15.91 5.71
N SER A 206 32.77 -15.13 6.71
CA SER A 206 31.36 -14.82 6.90
C SER A 206 31.03 -13.40 6.47
N ASP A 207 29.80 -13.24 5.97
CA ASP A 207 29.13 -11.96 5.84
C ASP A 207 28.12 -11.82 6.98
N ASP A 208 27.93 -10.61 7.48
CA ASP A 208 27.15 -10.35 8.70
C ASP A 208 25.88 -9.58 8.37
N ILE A 209 24.72 -10.14 8.69
CA ILE A 209 23.47 -9.38 8.75
C ILE A 209 23.32 -8.86 10.18
N LEU A 210 23.61 -7.58 10.39
CA LEU A 210 23.44 -6.92 11.68
C LEU A 210 21.95 -6.79 12.05
N LEU A 211 21.58 -7.07 13.30
CA LEU A 211 20.20 -6.90 13.75
C LEU A 211 19.76 -5.43 13.82
N THR A 212 20.70 -4.49 13.91
CA THR A 212 20.40 -3.05 13.78
C THR A 212 19.79 -2.70 12.42
N SER A 213 19.99 -3.53 11.40
CA SER A 213 19.33 -3.34 10.09
C SER A 213 17.84 -3.68 10.09
N ILE A 214 17.34 -4.35 11.13
CA ILE A 214 15.94 -4.78 11.28
C ILE A 214 15.31 -4.29 12.59
N GLU A 215 15.89 -3.27 13.23
CA GLU A 215 15.42 -2.80 14.55
C GLU A 215 13.97 -2.29 14.49
N GLU A 216 13.60 -1.60 13.43
CA GLU A 216 12.20 -1.16 13.21
C GLU A 216 11.25 -2.36 13.06
N ASN A 217 11.68 -3.42 12.37
CA ASN A 217 10.89 -4.65 12.26
C ASN A 217 10.74 -5.36 13.60
N ILE A 218 11.80 -5.38 14.43
CA ILE A 218 11.75 -5.98 15.76
C ILE A 218 10.75 -5.22 16.64
N ALA A 219 10.80 -3.89 16.63
CA ALA A 219 9.87 -3.05 17.38
C ALA A 219 8.43 -3.23 16.90
N ALA A 220 8.20 -3.30 15.57
CA ALA A 220 6.87 -3.47 15.01
C ALA A 220 6.26 -4.85 15.28
N VAL A 221 7.05 -5.92 15.14
CA VAL A 221 6.56 -7.31 15.21
C VAL A 221 6.53 -7.84 16.65
N PHE A 222 7.62 -7.65 17.38
CA PHE A 222 7.78 -8.23 18.72
C PHE A 222 7.36 -7.26 19.83
N GLU A 223 7.19 -5.97 19.51
CA GLU A 223 6.91 -4.90 20.47
C GLU A 223 8.03 -4.76 21.52
N MET A 224 9.27 -4.99 21.09
CA MET A 224 10.48 -4.98 21.92
C MET A 224 11.52 -4.04 21.33
N THR A 225 12.33 -3.44 22.18
CA THR A 225 13.62 -2.87 21.77
C THR A 225 14.60 -3.98 21.38
N LEU A 226 15.69 -3.64 20.68
CA LEU A 226 16.72 -4.63 20.35
C LEU A 226 17.34 -5.27 21.62
N ASP A 227 17.55 -4.49 22.69
CA ASP A 227 18.05 -4.99 23.97
C ASP A 227 17.12 -6.04 24.60
N GLU A 228 15.81 -5.73 24.65
CA GLU A 228 14.79 -6.65 25.17
C GLU A 228 14.69 -7.91 24.31
N PHE A 229 14.82 -7.77 22.99
CA PHE A 229 14.78 -8.89 22.06
C PHE A 229 15.96 -9.85 22.26
N ILE A 230 17.18 -9.33 22.43
CA ILE A 230 18.36 -10.16 22.74
C ILE A 230 18.19 -10.87 24.09
N THR A 231 17.70 -10.15 25.11
CA THR A 231 17.41 -10.73 26.43
C THR A 231 16.37 -11.84 26.32
N ALA A 232 15.29 -11.62 25.56
CA ALA A 232 14.23 -12.60 25.34
C ALA A 232 14.72 -13.84 24.57
N PHE A 233 15.73 -13.69 23.70
CA PHE A 233 16.41 -14.83 23.09
C PHE A 233 17.20 -15.66 24.12
N ASP A 234 17.97 -15.00 24.99
CA ASP A 234 18.75 -15.67 26.04
C ASP A 234 17.84 -16.40 27.05
N GLU A 235 16.67 -15.84 27.35
CA GLU A 235 15.63 -16.47 28.18
C GLU A 235 14.87 -17.58 27.45
N GLY A 236 14.99 -17.68 26.13
CA GLY A 236 14.36 -18.69 25.29
C GLY A 236 12.92 -18.39 24.87
N THR A 237 12.42 -17.18 25.14
CA THR A 237 11.11 -16.67 24.70
C THR A 237 11.12 -16.42 23.19
N ILE A 238 12.20 -15.83 22.68
CA ILE A 238 12.48 -15.75 21.24
C ILE A 238 13.42 -16.89 20.85
N LYS A 239 13.12 -17.56 19.74
CA LYS A 239 13.99 -18.62 19.20
C LYS A 239 14.32 -18.41 17.75
N PHE A 240 15.54 -18.79 17.38
CA PHE A 240 16.02 -18.77 16.01
C PHE A 240 15.59 -20.05 15.29
N TYR A 241 14.96 -19.93 14.13
CA TYR A 241 14.49 -21.08 13.34
C TYR A 241 14.92 -20.94 11.89
N ALA A 242 15.13 -22.08 11.24
CA ALA A 242 15.18 -22.16 9.78
C ALA A 242 13.75 -22.16 9.23
N ALA A 243 13.60 -21.71 7.98
CA ALA A 243 12.35 -21.80 7.24
C ALA A 243 12.63 -22.30 5.82
N ASP A 244 11.65 -22.95 5.22
CA ASP A 244 11.69 -23.28 3.79
C ASP A 244 11.68 -21.97 2.97
N PRO A 245 12.68 -21.73 2.11
CA PRO A 245 12.82 -20.44 1.41
C PRO A 245 11.75 -20.19 0.36
N THR A 246 10.96 -21.20 -0.03
CA THR A 246 9.91 -21.07 -1.07
C THR A 246 8.53 -20.92 -0.43
N THR A 247 8.23 -21.75 0.55
CA THR A 247 6.90 -21.84 1.18
C THR A 247 6.82 -21.01 2.46
N GLY A 248 7.96 -20.72 3.09
CA GLY A 248 8.02 -19.99 4.34
C GLY A 248 7.69 -20.81 5.58
N VAL A 249 7.48 -22.12 5.43
CA VAL A 249 7.16 -23.03 6.54
C VAL A 249 8.39 -23.16 7.44
N TRP A 250 8.19 -22.88 8.73
CA TRP A 250 9.23 -22.97 9.75
C TRP A 250 9.63 -24.43 10.04
N ASP A 251 10.92 -24.69 10.17
CA ASP A 251 11.46 -25.96 10.65
C ASP A 251 11.59 -25.93 12.17
N THR A 252 10.55 -26.41 12.86
CA THR A 252 10.48 -26.45 14.32
C THR A 252 10.94 -27.78 14.92
N GLU A 253 11.32 -28.75 14.09
CA GLU A 253 11.67 -30.11 14.51
C GLU A 253 13.18 -30.35 14.49
N SER A 254 13.90 -29.73 13.56
CA SER A 254 15.35 -29.88 13.44
C SER A 254 16.10 -29.22 14.60
N ALA A 255 17.05 -29.95 15.18
CA ALA A 255 18.04 -29.37 16.09
C ALA A 255 18.98 -28.42 15.35
N TYR A 256 19.61 -27.49 16.06
CA TYR A 256 20.68 -26.66 15.50
C TYR A 256 21.82 -27.52 14.98
N THR A 257 22.16 -27.34 13.70
CA THR A 257 23.26 -28.06 13.05
C THR A 257 24.51 -27.18 12.88
N GLY A 258 24.36 -25.87 13.05
CA GLY A 258 25.43 -24.88 12.97
C GLY A 258 26.12 -24.61 14.32
N GLU A 259 26.77 -23.46 14.40
CA GLU A 259 27.48 -23.03 15.61
C GLU A 259 26.53 -22.54 16.70
N ALA A 260 26.96 -22.69 17.95
CA ALA A 260 26.29 -22.11 19.11
C ALA A 260 26.27 -20.56 19.04
N PRO A 261 25.28 -19.91 19.69
CA PRO A 261 24.17 -20.50 20.45
C PRO A 261 23.04 -21.08 19.59
N ALA A 262 22.86 -20.58 18.36
CA ALA A 262 21.84 -21.06 17.43
C ALA A 262 22.31 -20.93 15.99
N GLY A 263 22.20 -22.01 15.23
CA GLY A 263 22.63 -22.00 13.83
C GLY A 263 22.22 -23.23 13.05
N TYR A 264 22.14 -23.07 11.73
CA TYR A 264 21.73 -24.13 10.81
C TYR A 264 22.69 -24.18 9.62
N TRP A 265 22.97 -25.41 9.18
CA TRP A 265 23.50 -25.71 7.85
C TRP A 265 22.36 -26.02 6.91
N PHE A 266 22.46 -25.52 5.68
CA PHE A 266 21.49 -25.71 4.63
C PHE A 266 22.10 -26.46 3.44
N ASP A 267 21.33 -27.34 2.83
CA ASP A 267 21.69 -28.02 1.59
C ASP A 267 21.48 -27.12 0.36
N GLU A 268 21.70 -27.66 -0.85
CA GLU A 268 21.52 -26.91 -2.11
C GLU A 268 20.07 -26.42 -2.34
N ALA A 269 19.08 -27.06 -1.70
CA ALA A 269 17.67 -26.69 -1.78
C ALA A 269 17.25 -25.70 -0.68
N GLY A 270 18.17 -25.31 0.21
CA GLY A 270 17.89 -24.43 1.34
C GLY A 270 17.19 -25.13 2.49
N LYS A 271 17.27 -26.47 2.59
CA LYS A 271 16.73 -27.24 3.71
C LYS A 271 17.78 -27.50 4.77
N VAL A 272 17.36 -27.55 6.03
CA VAL A 272 18.25 -27.90 7.15
C VAL A 272 18.87 -29.27 6.90
N CYS A 273 20.19 -29.36 7.07
CA CYS A 273 20.95 -30.58 6.93
C CYS A 273 22.01 -30.69 8.03
N ALA A 274 22.51 -31.92 8.24
CA ALA A 274 23.65 -32.15 9.12
C ALA A 274 24.93 -31.57 8.51
N TYR A 275 25.88 -31.17 9.37
CA TYR A 275 27.17 -30.71 8.90
C TYR A 275 27.93 -31.81 8.11
N PRO A 276 28.60 -31.47 6.99
CA PRO A 276 28.59 -30.16 6.34
C PRO A 276 27.41 -29.97 5.39
N GLY A 277 26.80 -28.78 5.42
CA GLY A 277 25.92 -28.28 4.36
C GLY A 277 26.68 -27.43 3.34
N VAL A 278 25.96 -26.68 2.53
CA VAL A 278 26.53 -25.75 1.52
C VAL A 278 26.63 -24.33 2.06
N VAL A 279 25.60 -23.85 2.73
CA VAL A 279 25.58 -22.55 3.40
C VAL A 279 25.20 -22.70 4.86
N CYS A 280 25.68 -21.78 5.71
CA CYS A 280 25.40 -21.75 7.13
C CYS A 280 24.80 -20.40 7.52
N ALA A 281 23.89 -20.37 8.47
CA ALA A 281 23.44 -19.16 9.15
C ALA A 281 23.54 -19.39 10.66
N ASN A 282 24.33 -18.57 11.34
CA ASN A 282 24.54 -18.67 12.79
C ASN A 282 24.19 -17.35 13.46
N PHE A 283 23.20 -17.35 14.33
CA PHE A 283 22.88 -16.19 15.13
C PHE A 283 23.92 -16.01 16.24
N LYS A 284 24.50 -14.81 16.31
CA LYS A 284 25.52 -14.39 17.27
C LYS A 284 25.00 -13.16 18.03
N PRO A 285 24.24 -13.35 19.12
CA PRO A 285 23.88 -12.25 20.00
C PRO A 285 25.13 -11.72 20.72
N ASP A 286 25.16 -10.41 20.96
CA ASP A 286 26.17 -9.73 21.78
C ASP A 286 25.45 -8.94 22.88
N SER A 287 25.41 -9.49 24.09
CA SER A 287 24.72 -8.88 25.24
C SER A 287 25.48 -7.67 25.81
N ASP A 288 26.78 -7.54 25.53
CA ASP A 288 27.60 -6.43 26.01
C ASP A 288 27.47 -5.20 25.08
N ASP A 289 27.20 -5.45 23.79
CA ASP A 289 26.93 -4.43 22.78
C ASP A 289 25.96 -4.96 21.72
N VAL A 290 24.66 -4.81 21.97
CA VAL A 290 23.61 -5.39 21.10
C VAL A 290 23.69 -4.90 19.66
N SER A 291 24.33 -3.75 19.40
CA SER A 291 24.52 -3.23 18.05
C SER A 291 25.39 -4.13 17.17
N LYS A 292 26.18 -5.02 17.78
CA LYS A 292 26.99 -6.05 17.12
C LYS A 292 26.28 -7.38 16.93
N SER A 293 25.10 -7.55 17.52
CA SER A 293 24.31 -8.78 17.34
C SER A 293 24.00 -8.98 15.86
N CYS A 294 24.30 -10.17 15.34
CA CYS A 294 24.19 -10.45 13.91
C CYS A 294 23.83 -11.90 13.61
N VAL A 295 23.39 -12.15 12.39
CA VAL A 295 23.43 -13.48 11.80
C VAL A 295 24.64 -13.57 10.88
N LYS A 296 25.59 -14.44 11.23
CA LYS A 296 26.77 -14.74 10.43
C LYS A 296 26.41 -15.77 9.37
N LEU A 297 26.62 -15.41 8.11
CA LEU A 297 26.39 -16.26 6.96
C LEU A 297 27.73 -16.71 6.38
N CYS A 298 27.87 -18.00 6.15
CA CYS A 298 29.08 -18.57 5.56
C CYS A 298 28.72 -19.62 4.51
N CYS A 299 29.68 -19.99 3.67
CA CYS A 299 29.56 -21.16 2.82
C CYS A 299 30.66 -22.18 3.10
N MET A 300 30.43 -23.43 2.70
CA MET A 300 31.43 -24.49 2.78
C MET A 300 32.64 -24.12 1.92
N PRO A 301 33.88 -24.28 2.42
CA PRO A 301 35.07 -24.08 1.62
C PRO A 301 35.04 -24.87 0.32
N GLU A 302 35.61 -24.31 -0.74
CA GLU A 302 35.66 -24.92 -2.08
C GLU A 302 34.30 -25.07 -2.78
N THR A 303 33.22 -24.48 -2.23
CA THR A 303 31.95 -24.35 -2.95
C THR A 303 32.18 -23.61 -4.27
N ALA A 304 31.55 -24.11 -5.34
CA ALA A 304 31.79 -23.59 -6.68
C ALA A 304 31.40 -22.10 -6.82
N VAL A 305 32.36 -21.27 -7.23
CA VAL A 305 32.17 -19.84 -7.49
C VAL A 305 31.11 -19.61 -8.58
N GLY A 306 30.32 -18.56 -8.43
CA GLY A 306 29.25 -18.19 -9.36
C GLY A 306 27.97 -19.00 -9.17
N LYS A 307 27.91 -19.89 -8.16
CA LYS A 307 26.67 -20.52 -7.72
C LYS A 307 25.88 -19.57 -6.84
N GLN A 308 24.57 -19.75 -6.88
CA GLN A 308 23.62 -19.08 -6.02
C GLN A 308 22.84 -20.13 -5.24
N TYR A 309 22.71 -19.90 -3.95
CA TYR A 309 21.93 -20.72 -3.03
C TYR A 309 20.96 -19.83 -2.26
N ASN A 310 19.82 -20.37 -1.89
CA ASN A 310 18.84 -19.65 -1.09
C ASN A 310 18.72 -20.34 0.27
N CYS A 311 18.67 -19.55 1.33
CA CYS A 311 18.30 -20.02 2.66
C CYS A 311 17.33 -19.04 3.30
N SER A 312 16.53 -19.54 4.24
CA SER A 312 15.62 -18.71 5.02
C SER A 312 15.67 -19.12 6.47
N PHE A 313 15.65 -18.11 7.33
CA PHE A 313 15.76 -18.26 8.78
C PHE A 313 15.24 -16.99 9.45
N GLY A 314 15.09 -17.02 10.76
CA GLY A 314 14.64 -15.86 11.50
C GLY A 314 14.26 -16.21 12.92
N PHE A 315 13.34 -15.44 13.48
CA PHE A 315 13.00 -15.47 14.89
C PHE A 315 11.50 -15.63 15.08
N ILE A 316 11.10 -16.43 16.07
CA ILE A 316 9.70 -16.65 16.44
C ILE A 316 9.57 -16.49 17.95
N ASP A 317 8.53 -15.78 18.39
CA ASP A 317 8.09 -15.80 19.78
C ASP A 317 7.42 -17.14 20.11
N THR A 318 7.99 -17.85 21.07
CA THR A 318 7.52 -19.19 21.47
C THR A 318 6.20 -19.16 22.24
N THR A 319 5.79 -18.00 22.73
CA THR A 319 4.51 -17.78 23.42
C THR A 319 3.41 -17.30 22.47
N ASP A 320 3.78 -16.63 21.38
CA ASP A 320 2.88 -16.19 20.31
C ASP A 320 3.53 -16.36 18.93
N ALA A 321 3.25 -17.48 18.28
CA ALA A 321 3.82 -17.79 16.97
C ALA A 321 3.37 -16.84 15.83
N THR A 322 2.42 -15.92 16.07
CA THR A 322 2.06 -14.87 15.12
C THR A 322 3.10 -13.74 15.10
N LYS A 323 3.89 -13.58 16.18
CA LYS A 323 5.03 -12.68 16.25
C LYS A 323 6.29 -13.39 15.74
N PHE A 324 6.61 -13.15 14.48
CA PHE A 324 7.81 -13.70 13.85
C PHE A 324 8.44 -12.73 12.86
N PHE A 325 9.75 -12.90 12.67
CA PHE A 325 10.50 -12.19 11.65
C PHE A 325 11.35 -13.17 10.85
N ARG A 326 11.37 -13.05 9.52
CA ARG A 326 12.06 -13.97 8.61
C ARG A 326 12.95 -13.24 7.63
N PHE A 327 14.20 -13.67 7.54
CA PHE A 327 15.07 -13.38 6.41
C PHE A 327 14.86 -14.38 5.28
N VAL A 328 14.74 -13.88 4.05
CA VAL A 328 14.87 -14.67 2.82
C VAL A 328 16.16 -14.21 2.14
N VAL A 329 17.17 -15.07 2.14
CA VAL A 329 18.54 -14.69 1.76
C VAL A 329 18.95 -15.39 0.48
N THR A 330 19.42 -14.59 -0.48
CA THR A 330 20.13 -15.07 -1.67
C THR A 330 21.64 -15.00 -1.42
N CYS A 331 22.29 -16.16 -1.40
CA CYS A 331 23.72 -16.30 -1.16
C CYS A 331 24.47 -16.50 -2.49
N ASN A 332 25.31 -15.53 -2.87
CA ASN A 332 26.15 -15.63 -4.06
C ASN A 332 27.56 -16.08 -3.67
N ILE A 333 28.03 -17.20 -4.23
CA ILE A 333 29.36 -17.72 -3.92
C ILE A 333 30.42 -16.98 -4.74
N THR A 334 31.36 -16.37 -4.04
CA THR A 334 32.48 -15.60 -4.61
C THR A 334 33.82 -16.26 -4.31
N GLU A 335 34.87 -15.79 -4.99
CA GLU A 335 36.27 -16.08 -4.63
C GLU A 335 36.61 -15.50 -3.24
#